data_AF-A0AAF0ZMQ2-F1
#
_entry.id   AF-A0AAF0ZMQ2-F1
#
_cell.length_a   1.000
_cell.length_b   1.000
_cell.length_c   1.000
_cell.angle_alpha   90.00
_cell.angle_beta   90.00
_cell.angle_gamma   90.00
#
_symmetry.space_group_name_H-M   'P 1'
#
loop_
_entity.id
_entity.type
_entity.pdbx_description
1 polymer ?
#
loop_
_entity_poly.entity_id
_entity_poly.type
_entity_poly.pdbx_seq_one_letter_code
_entity_poly.pdbx_strand_id
1 'polypeptide(L)'
;MYGKCGEVRQSCIVFEQMDQRTIASWSALIAGLALHGRGEEALRIYHEMLKERIEPDDVVYVGVLSACSHAGLVEEGLKCFDRMRLEHRIEPTIQHYGCMVDLLGRAGRLKEALELIKGMPMEPNDVLWRSLLSACRVHQNVELGEVAAKNLFMLKSRNASDYVMLCNIYAQAKMWEKVEADRKLYKFVSQDRSHTCSDEVYEMIHQMEWQLKFEGYSPDTSLVLFDVDEEEKRQRLSTHCQKLAIAFALIKTSQGSPIRIVRNVRMCSDCHTYTKLISMIYERDIVVRDRNQFHHFKDGTCSCKDYW
;
A
#
# COMPACT_ATOMS: atom_id res chain seq x y z
N MET A 1 2.78 29.22 18.86
CA MET A 1 1.38 29.05 19.31
C MET A 1 0.41 29.36 18.17
N TYR A 2 0.41 30.58 17.63
CA TYR A 2 -0.49 31.01 16.53
C TYR A 2 -0.47 30.11 15.28
N GLY A 3 0.72 29.75 14.77
CA GLY A 3 0.83 28.85 13.61
C GLY A 3 0.24 27.44 13.81
N LYS A 4 0.32 26.87 15.03
CA LYS A 4 -0.29 25.57 15.33
C LYS A 4 -1.82 25.64 15.46
N CYS A 5 -2.36 26.82 15.77
CA CYS A 5 -3.79 27.05 15.98
C CYS A 5 -4.55 27.54 14.73
N GLY A 6 -3.92 27.59 13.55
CA GLY A 6 -4.56 28.06 12.32
C GLY A 6 -4.44 29.56 12.06
N GLU A 7 -3.91 30.34 12.99
CA GLU A 7 -3.75 31.79 12.83
C GLU A 7 -2.41 32.16 12.20
N VAL A 8 -2.21 31.71 10.95
CA VAL A 8 -0.96 31.94 10.21
C VAL A 8 -0.66 33.42 10.05
N ARG A 9 -1.67 34.25 9.76
CA ARG A 9 -1.51 35.71 9.63
C ARG A 9 -0.98 36.34 10.91
N GLN A 10 -1.50 35.94 12.07
CA GLN A 10 -1.00 36.46 13.35
C GLN A 10 0.43 35.99 13.61
N SER A 11 0.77 34.76 13.21
CA SER A 11 2.15 34.28 13.29
C SER A 11 3.11 35.14 12.45
N CYS A 12 2.72 35.58 11.26
CA CYS A 12 3.52 36.48 10.42
C CYS A 12 3.66 37.87 11.07
N ILE A 13 2.56 38.45 11.56
CA ILE A 13 2.57 39.78 12.19
C ILE A 13 3.49 39.80 13.42
N VAL A 14 3.36 38.80 14.30
CA VAL A 14 4.21 38.69 15.49
C VAL A 14 5.67 38.57 15.09
N PHE A 15 5.97 37.77 14.07
CA PHE A 15 7.34 37.58 13.58
C PHE A 15 7.95 38.87 12.98
N GLU A 16 7.17 39.63 12.23
CA GLU A 16 7.58 40.92 11.67
C GLU A 16 7.85 41.97 12.76
N GLN A 17 7.12 41.89 13.87
CA GLN A 17 7.25 42.79 15.03
C GLN A 17 8.39 42.42 16.00
N MET A 18 9.11 41.31 15.77
CA MET A 18 10.22 40.92 16.65
C MET A 18 11.44 41.79 16.41
N ASP A 19 11.92 42.48 17.46
CA ASP A 19 13.17 43.26 17.43
C ASP A 19 14.40 42.38 17.15
N GLN A 20 14.38 41.13 17.64
CA GLN A 20 15.42 40.13 17.38
C GLN A 20 14.80 38.79 17.00
N ARG A 21 15.10 38.33 15.78
CA ARG A 21 14.66 37.02 15.27
C ARG A 21 15.74 35.98 15.58
N THR A 22 15.33 34.88 16.19
CA THR A 22 16.19 33.72 16.48
C THR A 22 15.91 32.59 15.50
N ILE A 23 16.82 31.62 15.38
CA ILE A 23 16.59 30.40 14.56
C ILE A 23 15.27 29.72 14.95
N ALA A 24 14.95 29.67 16.25
CA ALA A 24 13.69 29.12 16.74
C ALA A 24 12.45 29.89 16.24
N SER A 25 12.54 31.23 16.08
CA SER A 25 11.44 32.02 15.53
C SER A 25 11.25 31.79 14.02
N TRP A 26 12.35 31.66 13.27
CA TRP A 26 12.31 31.31 11.84
C TRP A 26 11.73 29.91 11.63
N SER A 27 12.22 28.92 12.36
CA SER A 27 11.75 27.53 12.27
C SER A 27 10.28 27.41 12.65
N ALA A 28 9.82 28.14 13.69
CA ALA A 28 8.42 28.15 14.08
C ALA A 28 7.51 28.76 13.00
N LEU A 29 7.92 29.85 12.34
CA LEU A 29 7.15 30.46 11.26
C LEU A 29 7.09 29.56 10.03
N ILE A 30 8.23 29.00 9.60
CA ILE A 30 8.32 28.08 8.47
C ILE A 30 7.45 26.83 8.70
N ALA A 31 7.56 26.20 9.87
CA ALA A 31 6.74 25.04 10.22
C ALA A 31 5.24 25.38 10.28
N GLY A 32 4.89 26.57 10.79
CA GLY A 32 3.52 27.07 10.77
C GLY A 32 2.98 27.22 9.35
N LEU A 33 3.74 27.86 8.44
CA LEU A 33 3.36 28.00 7.04
C LEU A 33 3.22 26.64 6.33
N ALA A 34 4.15 25.71 6.60
CA ALA A 34 4.12 24.35 6.06
C ALA A 34 2.83 23.60 6.46
N LEU A 35 2.44 23.66 7.74
CA LEU A 35 1.24 22.99 8.26
C LEU A 35 -0.04 23.41 7.53
N HIS A 36 -0.10 24.67 7.08
CA HIS A 36 -1.27 25.25 6.40
C HIS A 36 -1.13 25.28 4.87
N GLY A 37 -0.20 24.49 4.31
CA GLY A 37 -0.02 24.36 2.86
C GLY A 37 0.53 25.61 2.17
N ARG A 38 1.04 26.59 2.92
CA ARG A 38 1.60 27.85 2.40
C ARG A 38 3.07 27.66 2.01
N GLY A 39 3.34 26.66 1.18
CA GLY A 39 4.70 26.18 0.91
C GLY A 39 5.61 27.21 0.22
N GLU A 40 5.08 27.95 -0.76
CA GLU A 40 5.83 29.03 -1.44
C GLU A 40 6.25 30.14 -0.47
N GLU A 41 5.37 30.49 0.47
CA GLU A 41 5.68 31.49 1.47
C GLU A 41 6.67 30.99 2.50
N ALA A 42 6.58 29.72 2.90
CA ALA A 42 7.59 29.10 3.75
C ALA A 42 8.98 29.15 3.10
N LEU A 43 9.06 28.89 1.80
CA LEU A 43 10.31 29.04 1.03
C LEU A 43 10.75 30.49 0.97
N ARG A 44 9.85 31.46 0.77
CA ARG A 44 10.19 32.89 0.80
C ARG A 44 10.85 33.29 2.13
N ILE A 45 10.26 32.88 3.25
CA ILE A 45 10.78 33.11 4.61
C ILE A 45 12.13 32.42 4.79
N TYR A 46 12.29 31.17 4.32
CA TYR A 46 13.58 30.49 4.34
C TYR A 46 14.66 31.24 3.54
N HIS A 47 14.35 31.76 2.34
CA HIS A 47 15.29 32.55 1.57
C HIS A 47 15.63 33.89 2.22
N GLU A 48 14.69 34.49 2.97
CA GLU A 48 14.96 35.70 3.77
C GLU A 48 15.94 35.40 4.91
N MET A 49 15.74 34.30 5.64
CA MET A 49 16.67 33.81 6.66
C MET A 49 18.10 33.67 6.12
N LEU A 50 18.25 33.07 4.92
CA LEU A 50 19.56 32.94 4.27
C LEU A 50 20.17 34.30 3.88
N LYS A 51 19.36 35.25 3.42
CA LYS A 51 19.81 36.62 3.08
C LYS A 51 20.30 37.37 4.31
N GLU A 52 19.67 37.13 5.46
CA GLU A 52 20.12 37.64 6.77
C GLU A 52 21.36 36.90 7.31
N ARG A 53 21.93 35.95 6.54
CA ARG A 53 23.10 35.13 6.91
C ARG A 53 22.89 34.30 8.17
N ILE A 54 21.65 33.94 8.45
CA ILE A 54 21.32 33.03 9.54
C ILE A 54 21.39 31.61 8.99
N GLU A 55 22.30 30.80 9.53
CA GLU A 55 22.48 29.42 9.09
C GLU A 55 21.28 28.56 9.54
N PRO A 56 20.65 27.81 8.63
CA PRO A 56 19.56 26.90 8.97
C PRO A 56 20.08 25.68 9.71
N ASP A 57 19.29 25.19 10.67
CA ASP A 57 19.53 23.92 11.35
C ASP A 57 18.65 22.80 10.77
N ASP A 58 18.75 21.61 11.36
CA ASP A 58 17.98 20.43 10.97
C ASP A 58 16.46 20.69 11.08
N VAL A 59 16.03 21.43 12.11
CA VAL A 59 14.60 21.75 12.34
C VAL A 59 14.04 22.65 11.24
N VAL A 60 14.81 23.66 10.80
CA VAL A 60 14.43 24.52 9.66
C VAL A 60 14.23 23.68 8.41
N TYR A 61 15.13 22.75 8.13
CA TYR A 61 15.03 21.90 6.95
C TYR A 61 13.84 20.94 7.00
N VAL A 62 13.50 20.35 8.15
CA VAL A 62 12.25 19.59 8.31
C VAL A 62 11.04 20.45 7.94
N GLY A 63 11.02 21.72 8.40
CA GLY A 63 9.94 22.67 8.07
C GLY A 63 9.86 22.99 6.58
N VAL A 64 10.99 23.28 5.94
CA VAL A 64 11.08 23.60 4.50
C VAL A 64 10.67 22.41 3.63
N LEU A 65 11.16 21.21 3.93
CA LEU A 65 10.82 20.01 3.17
C LEU A 65 9.35 19.62 3.35
N SER A 66 8.79 19.79 4.56
CA SER A 66 7.36 19.61 4.81
C SER A 66 6.52 20.59 3.99
N ALA A 67 6.93 21.86 3.93
CA ALA A 67 6.29 22.88 3.10
C ALA A 67 6.31 22.49 1.62
N CYS A 68 7.45 22.00 1.12
CA CYS A 68 7.57 21.52 -0.25
C CYS A 68 6.63 20.33 -0.49
N SER A 69 6.57 19.36 0.43
CA SER A 69 5.66 18.21 0.35
C SER A 69 4.20 18.63 0.22
N HIS A 70 3.74 19.52 1.09
CA HIS A 70 2.34 19.95 1.11
C HIS A 70 1.95 20.81 -0.09
N ALA A 71 2.88 21.57 -0.66
CA ALA A 71 2.67 22.38 -1.85
C ALA A 71 3.00 21.66 -3.17
N GLY A 72 3.51 20.43 -3.13
CA GLY A 72 3.90 19.68 -4.32
C GLY A 72 5.13 20.26 -5.05
N LEU A 73 5.98 21.02 -4.35
CA LEU A 73 7.16 21.68 -4.91
C LEU A 73 8.35 20.71 -4.97
N VAL A 74 8.26 19.69 -5.83
CA VAL A 74 9.21 18.56 -5.88
C VAL A 74 10.65 19.01 -6.14
N GLU A 75 10.84 19.85 -7.17
CA GLU A 75 12.17 20.31 -7.57
C GLU A 75 12.82 21.18 -6.49
N GLU A 76 12.04 22.04 -5.83
CA GLU A 76 12.55 22.86 -4.73
C GLU A 76 12.86 22.02 -3.48
N GLY A 77 12.04 21.01 -3.17
CA GLY A 77 12.32 20.07 -2.09
C GLY A 77 13.62 19.30 -2.30
N LEU A 78 13.86 18.80 -3.53
CA LEU A 78 15.10 18.12 -3.89
C LEU A 78 16.32 19.06 -3.76
N LYS A 79 16.24 20.28 -4.32
CA LYS A 79 17.30 21.29 -4.17
C LYS A 79 17.58 21.62 -2.71
N CYS A 80 16.54 21.78 -1.88
CA CYS A 80 16.72 22.07 -0.46
C CYS A 80 17.38 20.89 0.28
N PHE A 81 16.99 19.65 -0.04
CA PHE A 81 17.59 18.44 0.53
C PHE A 81 19.07 18.28 0.14
N ASP A 82 19.44 18.60 -1.09
CA ASP A 82 20.83 18.58 -1.54
C ASP A 82 21.64 19.73 -0.92
N ARG A 83 21.09 20.96 -0.88
CA ARG A 83 21.73 22.10 -0.20
C ARG A 83 22.02 21.79 1.27
N MET A 84 21.06 21.19 1.98
CA MET A 84 21.23 20.77 3.37
C MET A 84 22.47 19.89 3.55
N ARG A 85 22.66 18.90 2.67
CA ARG A 85 23.73 17.91 2.75
C ARG A 85 25.08 18.45 2.27
N LEU A 86 25.08 19.17 1.16
CA LEU A 86 26.30 19.55 0.43
C LEU A 86 26.84 20.91 0.86
N GLU A 87 25.97 21.90 1.04
CA GLU A 87 26.36 23.26 1.38
C GLU A 87 26.42 23.45 2.90
N HIS A 88 25.35 23.10 3.62
CA HIS A 88 25.28 23.27 5.08
C HIS A 88 25.79 22.07 5.89
N ARG A 89 26.14 20.96 5.21
CA ARG A 89 26.73 19.76 5.82
C ARG A 89 25.91 19.17 6.97
N ILE A 90 24.59 19.27 6.86
CA ILE A 90 23.65 18.70 7.82
C ILE A 90 23.31 17.27 7.38
N GLU A 91 23.54 16.31 8.28
CA GLU A 91 23.21 14.91 8.03
C GLU A 91 21.69 14.71 8.06
N PRO A 92 21.09 14.10 7.02
CA PRO A 92 19.65 13.88 6.99
C PRO A 92 19.20 12.92 8.09
N THR A 93 18.33 13.38 8.98
CA THR A 93 17.63 12.53 9.96
C THR A 93 16.45 11.79 9.32
N ILE A 94 15.87 10.84 10.05
CA ILE A 94 14.69 10.10 9.60
C ILE A 94 13.48 11.00 9.27
N GLN A 95 13.37 12.16 9.92
CA GLN A 95 12.31 13.14 9.65
C GLN A 95 12.49 13.79 8.27
N HIS A 96 13.72 14.11 7.87
CA HIS A 96 14.01 14.65 6.54
C HIS A 96 13.64 13.64 5.45
N TYR A 97 14.05 12.38 5.62
CA TYR A 97 13.65 11.31 4.70
C TYR A 97 12.13 11.13 4.66
N GLY A 98 11.45 11.18 5.82
CA GLY A 98 9.98 11.14 5.88
C GLY A 98 9.32 12.23 5.03
N CYS A 99 9.81 13.48 5.12
CA CYS A 99 9.31 14.59 4.31
C CYS A 99 9.53 14.35 2.81
N MET A 100 10.71 13.84 2.44
CA MET A 100 11.05 13.56 1.04
C MET A 100 10.24 12.41 0.44
N VAL A 101 10.01 11.35 1.22
CA VAL A 101 9.17 10.21 0.81
C VAL A 101 7.72 10.66 0.61
N ASP A 102 7.17 11.49 1.52
CA ASP A 102 5.83 12.06 1.36
C ASP A 102 5.76 12.95 0.11
N LEU A 103 6.74 13.82 -0.12
CA LEU A 103 6.82 14.70 -1.29
C LEU A 103 6.83 13.90 -2.61
N LEU A 104 7.75 12.95 -2.75
CA LEU A 104 7.88 12.10 -3.93
C LEU A 104 6.63 11.22 -4.11
N GLY A 105 6.11 10.69 -3.00
CA GLY A 105 4.90 9.87 -2.97
C GLY A 105 3.69 10.62 -3.51
N ARG A 106 3.41 11.82 -2.99
CA ARG A 106 2.31 12.67 -3.46
C ARG A 106 2.45 13.02 -4.94
N ALA A 107 3.67 13.27 -5.42
CA ALA A 107 3.95 13.54 -6.82
C ALA A 107 3.87 12.32 -7.75
N GLY A 108 3.65 11.11 -7.21
CA GLY A 108 3.58 9.87 -8.01
C GLY A 108 4.94 9.31 -8.41
N ARG A 109 6.04 9.89 -7.93
CA ARG A 109 7.42 9.43 -8.14
C ARG A 109 7.76 8.25 -7.20
N LEU A 110 6.89 7.23 -7.17
CA LEU A 110 6.91 6.15 -6.18
C LEU A 110 8.19 5.31 -6.21
N LYS A 111 8.77 5.11 -7.40
CA LYS A 111 10.04 4.38 -7.54
C LYS A 111 11.19 5.13 -6.87
N GLU A 112 11.26 6.45 -7.07
CA GLU A 112 12.28 7.28 -6.44
C GLU A 112 12.08 7.36 -4.93
N ALA A 113 10.83 7.41 -4.46
CA ALA A 113 10.52 7.32 -3.04
C ALA A 113 11.03 6.00 -2.43
N LEU A 114 10.84 4.87 -3.12
CA LEU A 114 11.36 3.57 -2.67
C LEU A 114 12.89 3.53 -2.67
N GLU A 115 13.54 4.02 -3.72
CA GLU A 115 15.01 4.05 -3.79
C GLU A 115 15.60 4.96 -2.72
N LEU A 116 14.93 6.06 -2.39
CA LEU A 116 15.32 6.92 -1.28
C LEU A 116 15.25 6.20 0.08
N ILE A 117 14.19 5.40 0.32
CA ILE A 117 14.06 4.58 1.54
C ILE A 117 15.19 3.54 1.61
N LYS A 118 15.54 2.89 0.50
CA LYS A 118 16.60 1.87 0.48
C LYS A 118 18.00 2.48 0.61
N GLY A 119 18.21 3.68 0.11
CA GLY A 119 19.50 4.37 0.11
C GLY A 119 19.81 5.13 1.40
N MET A 120 18.91 5.13 2.38
CA MET A 120 19.10 5.86 3.62
C MET A 120 20.12 5.15 4.54
N PRO A 121 20.94 5.89 5.32
CA PRO A 121 22.00 5.31 6.15
C PRO A 121 21.51 4.71 7.48
N MET A 122 20.21 4.79 7.77
CA MET A 122 19.57 4.26 8.98
C MET A 122 18.43 3.30 8.65
N GLU A 123 17.93 2.55 9.64
CA GLU A 123 16.77 1.69 9.39
C GLU A 123 15.50 2.51 9.12
N PRO A 124 14.72 2.19 8.06
CA PRO A 124 13.45 2.85 7.81
C PRO A 124 12.44 2.54 8.91
N ASN A 125 11.71 3.54 9.38
CA ASN A 125 10.63 3.37 10.34
C ASN A 125 9.26 3.16 9.67
N ASP A 126 8.25 2.94 10.51
CA ASP A 126 6.86 2.78 10.12
C ASP A 126 6.29 4.01 9.38
N VAL A 127 6.67 5.23 9.77
CA VAL A 127 6.19 6.46 9.12
C VAL A 127 6.58 6.53 7.64
N LEU A 128 7.81 6.15 7.28
CA LEU A 128 8.28 6.17 5.89
C LEU A 128 7.50 5.16 5.03
N TRP A 129 7.36 3.92 5.52
CA TRP A 129 6.62 2.90 4.79
C TRP A 129 5.12 3.21 4.69
N ARG A 130 4.51 3.81 5.72
CA ARG A 130 3.11 4.28 5.64
C ARG A 130 2.94 5.40 4.63
N SER A 131 3.89 6.33 4.56
CA SER A 131 3.86 7.41 3.58
C SER A 131 3.89 6.85 2.15
N LEU A 132 4.78 5.88 1.90
CA LEU A 132 4.83 5.17 0.62
C LEU A 132 3.54 4.38 0.33
N LEU A 133 3.00 3.65 1.32
CA LEU A 133 1.74 2.89 1.18
C LEU A 133 0.56 3.81 0.83
N SER A 134 0.44 4.93 1.52
CA SER A 134 -0.60 5.94 1.25
C SER A 134 -0.47 6.51 -0.16
N ALA A 135 0.76 6.81 -0.61
CA ALA A 135 1.01 7.26 -1.97
C ALA A 135 0.65 6.18 -3.01
N CYS A 136 0.96 4.91 -2.74
CA CYS A 136 0.59 3.78 -3.60
C CYS A 136 -0.93 3.63 -3.73
N ARG A 137 -1.69 3.93 -2.68
CA ARG A 137 -3.16 4.03 -2.73
C ARG A 137 -3.62 5.13 -3.67
N VAL A 138 -3.11 6.35 -3.50
CA VAL A 138 -3.50 7.50 -4.34
C VAL A 138 -3.21 7.23 -5.82
N HIS A 139 -2.05 6.65 -6.11
CA HIS A 139 -1.56 6.40 -7.48
C HIS A 139 -1.85 4.99 -8.00
N GLN A 140 -2.66 4.21 -7.28
CA GLN A 140 -3.11 2.86 -7.65
C GLN A 140 -1.96 1.88 -7.99
N ASN A 141 -0.82 2.01 -7.31
CA ASN A 141 0.33 1.13 -7.50
C ASN A 141 0.29 -0.04 -6.52
N VAL A 142 -0.34 -1.14 -6.94
CA VAL A 142 -0.50 -2.35 -6.11
C VAL A 142 0.84 -2.96 -5.69
N GLU A 143 1.78 -3.03 -6.63
CA GLU A 143 3.06 -3.72 -6.44
C GLU A 143 3.93 -3.04 -5.38
N LEU A 144 4.06 -1.72 -5.45
CA LEU A 144 4.79 -0.96 -4.41
C LEU A 144 4.00 -0.88 -3.10
N GLY A 145 2.66 -0.91 -3.16
CA GLY A 145 1.81 -1.01 -1.98
C GLY A 145 2.06 -2.29 -1.18
N GLU A 146 2.17 -3.43 -1.85
CA GLU A 146 2.52 -4.72 -1.23
C GLU A 146 3.90 -4.69 -0.56
N VAL A 147 4.89 -4.10 -1.25
CA VAL A 147 6.25 -3.93 -0.69
C VAL A 147 6.21 -3.07 0.58
N ALA A 148 5.52 -1.93 0.55
CA ALA A 148 5.41 -1.04 1.70
C ALA A 148 4.70 -1.71 2.88
N ALA A 149 3.58 -2.40 2.62
CA ALA A 149 2.83 -3.12 3.65
C ALA A 149 3.65 -4.26 4.27
N LYS A 150 4.35 -5.06 3.46
CA LYS A 150 5.23 -6.12 3.97
C LYS A 150 6.27 -5.59 4.96
N ASN A 151 6.90 -4.45 4.64
CA ASN A 151 7.88 -3.84 5.54
C ASN A 151 7.24 -3.33 6.84
N LEU A 152 6.03 -2.76 6.80
CA LEU A 152 5.29 -2.36 8.01
C LEU A 152 5.01 -3.55 8.94
N PHE A 153 4.67 -4.71 8.38
CA PHE A 153 4.39 -5.91 9.16
C PHE A 153 5.67 -6.51 9.74
N MET A 154 6.79 -6.46 9.01
CA MET A 154 8.09 -6.88 9.55
C MET A 154 8.53 -6.00 10.73
N LEU A 155 8.22 -4.71 10.69
CA LEU A 155 8.44 -3.77 11.80
C LEU A 155 7.46 -3.99 12.99
N LYS A 156 6.55 -4.98 12.89
CA LYS A 156 5.50 -5.28 13.87
C LYS A 156 4.64 -4.05 14.22
N SER A 157 4.44 -3.16 13.25
CA SER A 157 3.60 -1.98 13.44
C SER A 157 2.14 -2.42 13.60
N ARG A 158 1.58 -2.29 14.82
CA ARG A 158 0.19 -2.67 15.13
C ARG A 158 -0.82 -1.57 14.77
N ASN A 159 -0.71 -1.03 13.56
CA ASN A 159 -1.63 0.01 13.11
C ASN A 159 -2.67 -0.54 12.14
N ALA A 160 -3.92 -0.62 12.61
CA ALA A 160 -5.07 -1.09 11.81
C ALA A 160 -5.24 -0.31 10.49
N SER A 161 -4.81 0.96 10.44
CA SER A 161 -4.94 1.78 9.23
C SER A 161 -4.05 1.33 8.07
N ASP A 162 -2.95 0.63 8.35
CA ASP A 162 -2.03 0.10 7.33
C ASP A 162 -2.71 -1.00 6.51
N TYR A 163 -3.47 -1.86 7.19
CA TYR A 163 -4.30 -2.89 6.58
C TYR A 163 -5.45 -2.33 5.76
N VAL A 164 -6.16 -1.33 6.31
CA VAL A 164 -7.24 -0.64 5.60
C VAL A 164 -6.70 0.02 4.32
N MET A 165 -5.51 0.62 4.35
CA MET A 165 -4.88 1.20 3.17
C MET A 165 -4.55 0.17 2.10
N LEU A 166 -3.97 -0.98 2.49
CA LEU A 166 -3.69 -2.07 1.54
C LEU A 166 -4.97 -2.64 0.92
N CYS A 167 -6.03 -2.78 1.71
CA CYS A 167 -7.33 -3.27 1.23
C CYS A 167 -7.99 -2.27 0.29
N ASN A 168 -7.86 -0.96 0.56
CA ASN A 168 -8.31 0.08 -0.36
C ASN A 168 -7.52 0.07 -1.67
N ILE A 169 -6.21 -0.19 -1.64
CA ILE A 169 -5.38 -0.37 -2.86
C ILE A 169 -5.94 -1.52 -3.69
N TYR A 170 -6.21 -2.66 -3.07
CA TYR A 170 -6.80 -3.83 -3.74
C TYR A 170 -8.20 -3.55 -4.30
N ALA A 171 -9.06 -2.89 -3.52
CA ALA A 171 -10.40 -2.53 -3.97
C ALA A 171 -10.38 -1.56 -5.16
N GLN A 172 -9.50 -0.55 -5.12
CA GLN A 172 -9.33 0.44 -6.21
C GLN A 172 -8.72 -0.17 -7.47
N ALA A 173 -7.82 -1.14 -7.32
CA ALA A 173 -7.29 -1.92 -8.43
C ALA A 173 -8.35 -2.81 -9.11
N LYS A 174 -9.59 -2.81 -8.59
CA LYS A 174 -10.69 -3.67 -9.02
C LYS A 174 -10.20 -5.11 -9.14
N MET A 175 -9.48 -5.64 -8.14
CA MET A 175 -8.99 -7.01 -8.20
C MET A 175 -10.14 -7.96 -8.53
N TRP A 176 -10.04 -8.65 -9.67
CA TRP A 176 -11.11 -9.47 -10.19
C TRP A 176 -10.56 -10.80 -10.68
N GLU A 177 -11.38 -11.83 -10.54
CA GLU A 177 -11.19 -13.08 -11.24
C GLU A 177 -12.28 -13.24 -12.29
N LYS A 178 -11.88 -13.71 -13.47
CA LYS A 178 -12.81 -14.11 -14.52
C LYS A 178 -12.69 -15.60 -14.73
N VAL A 179 -13.83 -16.29 -14.70
CA VAL A 179 -13.91 -17.72 -15.00
C VAL A 179 -14.72 -17.95 -16.26
N GLU A 180 -14.25 -18.87 -17.10
CA GLU A 180 -14.95 -19.30 -18.30
C GLU A 180 -15.94 -20.43 -17.95
N ALA A 181 -17.21 -20.24 -18.25
CA ALA A 181 -18.26 -21.27 -18.18
C ALA A 181 -19.26 -21.03 -19.33
N ASP A 182 -19.79 -22.08 -19.95
CA ASP A 182 -20.76 -21.98 -21.06
C ASP A 182 -20.36 -21.00 -22.19
N ARG A 183 -19.05 -20.94 -22.51
CA ARG A 183 -18.47 -19.99 -23.49
C ARG A 183 -18.69 -18.52 -23.15
N LYS A 184 -18.94 -18.20 -21.87
CA LYS A 184 -19.07 -16.84 -21.33
C LYS A 184 -18.05 -16.62 -20.21
N LEU A 185 -17.70 -15.36 -19.98
CA LEU A 185 -16.80 -14.95 -18.89
C LEU A 185 -17.60 -14.33 -17.76
N TYR A 186 -17.42 -14.88 -16.55
CA TYR A 186 -18.06 -14.40 -15.33
C TYR A 186 -17.03 -13.77 -14.43
N LYS A 187 -17.31 -12.57 -13.92
CA LYS A 187 -16.39 -11.78 -13.10
C LYS A 187 -16.79 -11.88 -11.63
N PHE A 188 -15.84 -12.19 -10.76
CA PHE A 188 -16.00 -12.24 -9.32
C PHE A 188 -15.02 -11.28 -8.63
N VAL A 189 -15.48 -10.68 -7.54
CA VAL A 189 -14.65 -9.97 -6.55
C VAL A 189 -14.76 -10.69 -5.20
N SER A 190 -13.83 -10.46 -4.28
CA SER A 190 -13.92 -11.12 -2.96
C SER A 190 -15.20 -10.68 -2.24
N GLN A 191 -15.88 -11.63 -1.59
CA GLN A 191 -17.19 -11.43 -0.93
C GLN A 191 -18.34 -11.01 -1.86
N ASP A 192 -18.24 -11.28 -3.17
CA ASP A 192 -19.28 -10.93 -4.13
C ASP A 192 -20.58 -11.73 -3.91
N ARG A 193 -21.69 -11.02 -3.71
CA ARG A 193 -23.05 -11.57 -3.63
C ARG A 193 -23.99 -11.04 -4.72
N SER A 194 -23.45 -10.36 -5.73
CA SER A 194 -24.24 -9.72 -6.77
C SER A 194 -24.76 -10.70 -7.85
N HIS A 195 -24.25 -11.93 -7.87
CA HIS A 195 -24.62 -12.93 -8.87
C HIS A 195 -25.95 -13.62 -8.53
N THR A 196 -26.77 -13.91 -9.54
CA THR A 196 -28.10 -14.54 -9.36
C THR A 196 -28.06 -15.95 -8.75
N CYS A 197 -26.90 -16.62 -8.81
CA CYS A 197 -26.67 -17.92 -8.18
C CYS A 197 -25.69 -17.82 -6.99
N SER A 198 -25.63 -16.67 -6.30
CA SER A 198 -24.75 -16.47 -5.16
C SER A 198 -24.96 -17.56 -4.10
N ASP A 199 -26.21 -17.89 -3.73
CA ASP A 199 -26.47 -18.87 -2.69
C ASP A 199 -25.90 -20.26 -3.03
N GLU A 200 -26.08 -20.73 -4.27
CA GLU A 200 -25.50 -21.98 -4.79
C GLU A 200 -23.96 -21.98 -4.72
N VAL A 201 -23.34 -20.84 -5.06
CA VAL A 201 -21.88 -20.68 -5.04
C VAL A 201 -21.34 -20.77 -3.62
N TYR A 202 -21.99 -20.12 -2.64
CA TYR A 202 -21.57 -20.17 -1.25
C TYR A 202 -21.80 -21.57 -0.64
N GLU A 203 -22.88 -22.25 -1.02
CA GLU A 203 -23.11 -23.64 -0.62
C GLU A 203 -22.03 -24.58 -1.18
N MET A 204 -21.63 -24.39 -2.45
CA MET A 204 -20.50 -25.12 -3.04
C MET A 204 -19.18 -24.82 -2.33
N ILE A 205 -18.91 -23.57 -1.93
CA ILE A 205 -17.73 -23.25 -1.11
C ILE A 205 -17.74 -24.05 0.19
N HIS A 206 -18.88 -24.11 0.89
CA HIS A 206 -18.98 -24.90 2.12
C HIS A 206 -18.70 -26.40 1.88
N GLN A 207 -19.18 -26.97 0.77
CA GLN A 207 -18.88 -28.35 0.39
C GLN A 207 -17.39 -28.56 0.11
N MET A 208 -16.78 -27.66 -0.67
CA MET A 208 -15.36 -27.69 -0.99
C MET A 208 -14.50 -27.62 0.27
N GLU A 209 -14.79 -26.69 1.19
CA GLU A 209 -14.06 -26.53 2.44
C GLU A 209 -14.21 -27.75 3.36
N TRP A 210 -15.39 -28.36 3.39
CA TRP A 210 -15.62 -29.57 4.14
C TRP A 210 -14.72 -30.71 3.65
N GLN A 211 -14.64 -30.94 2.32
CA GLN A 211 -13.79 -31.97 1.73
C GLN A 211 -12.30 -31.68 1.92
N LEU A 212 -11.89 -30.44 1.71
CA LEU A 212 -10.51 -29.99 1.91
C LEU A 212 -10.01 -30.24 3.34
N LYS A 213 -10.88 -30.10 4.33
CA LYS A 213 -10.53 -30.38 5.74
C LYS A 213 -10.14 -31.85 5.96
N PHE A 214 -10.74 -32.79 5.25
CA PHE A 214 -10.35 -34.21 5.31
C PHE A 214 -9.00 -34.48 4.66
N GLU A 215 -8.65 -33.72 3.62
CA GLU A 215 -7.34 -33.76 2.95
C GLU A 215 -6.24 -33.00 3.72
N GLY A 216 -6.55 -32.48 4.92
CA GLY A 216 -5.58 -31.78 5.76
C GLY A 216 -5.30 -30.33 5.35
N TYR A 217 -6.13 -29.73 4.50
CA TYR A 217 -6.04 -28.31 4.19
C TYR A 217 -6.28 -27.47 5.45
N SER A 218 -5.35 -26.56 5.74
CA SER A 218 -5.52 -25.50 6.71
C SER A 218 -5.36 -24.16 6.00
N PRO A 219 -6.36 -23.27 6.06
CA PRO A 219 -6.21 -21.92 5.55
C PRO A 219 -5.01 -21.22 6.19
N ASP A 220 -4.18 -20.57 5.37
CA ASP A 220 -3.06 -19.78 5.87
C ASP A 220 -3.55 -18.42 6.39
N THR A 221 -3.98 -18.39 7.66
CA THR A 221 -4.52 -17.17 8.28
C THR A 221 -3.49 -16.06 8.41
N SER A 222 -2.19 -16.34 8.24
CA SER A 222 -1.15 -15.30 8.18
C SER A 222 -1.25 -14.41 6.94
N LEU A 223 -1.92 -14.88 5.88
CA LEU A 223 -2.23 -14.08 4.69
C LEU A 223 -3.40 -13.13 4.90
N VAL A 224 -4.20 -13.35 5.95
CA VAL A 224 -5.24 -12.42 6.35
C VAL A 224 -4.64 -11.38 7.24
N LEU A 225 -4.30 -10.29 6.59
CA LEU A 225 -3.65 -9.17 7.23
C LEU A 225 -4.61 -8.40 8.16
N PHE A 226 -5.93 -8.65 8.12
CA PHE A 226 -6.87 -8.01 9.03
C PHE A 226 -6.66 -8.46 10.50
N ASP A 227 -6.59 -7.49 11.41
CA ASP A 227 -6.58 -7.72 12.87
C ASP A 227 -7.99 -8.02 13.37
N VAL A 228 -8.44 -9.22 13.03
CA VAL A 228 -9.74 -9.81 13.42
C VAL A 228 -9.47 -11.17 14.05
N ASP A 229 -10.47 -11.75 14.71
CA ASP A 229 -10.31 -13.08 15.29
C ASP A 229 -10.01 -14.14 14.22
N GLU A 230 -9.45 -15.27 14.65
CA GLU A 230 -9.03 -16.33 13.73
C GLU A 230 -10.19 -16.95 12.94
N GLU A 231 -11.42 -16.86 13.44
CA GLU A 231 -12.61 -17.36 12.73
C GLU A 231 -13.00 -16.39 11.61
N GLU A 232 -13.00 -15.08 11.88
CA GLU A 232 -13.23 -14.07 10.85
C GLU A 232 -12.13 -14.10 9.77
N LYS A 233 -10.87 -14.36 10.15
CA LYS A 233 -9.80 -14.58 9.17
C LYS A 233 -10.10 -15.74 8.23
N ARG A 234 -10.53 -16.89 8.77
CA ARG A 234 -10.93 -18.06 7.97
C ARG A 234 -12.08 -17.72 7.03
N GLN A 235 -13.09 -17.00 7.50
CA GLN A 235 -14.23 -16.58 6.69
C GLN A 235 -13.85 -15.62 5.55
N ARG A 236 -12.84 -14.76 5.76
CA ARG A 236 -12.34 -13.88 4.70
C ARG A 236 -11.54 -14.66 3.65
N LEU A 237 -10.76 -15.66 4.07
CA LEU A 237 -10.07 -16.55 3.12
C LEU A 237 -11.03 -17.42 2.33
N SER A 238 -12.12 -17.89 2.94
CA SER A 238 -13.13 -18.73 2.27
C SER A 238 -13.82 -17.98 1.13
N THR A 239 -13.94 -16.67 1.26
CA THR A 239 -14.63 -15.78 0.31
C THR A 239 -13.69 -15.05 -0.66
N HIS A 240 -12.45 -15.53 -0.81
CA HIS A 240 -11.54 -15.02 -1.82
C HIS A 240 -12.11 -15.23 -3.23
N CYS A 241 -11.94 -14.24 -4.12
CA CYS A 241 -12.49 -14.24 -5.48
C CYS A 241 -12.16 -15.52 -6.29
N GLN A 242 -11.00 -16.15 -6.04
CA GLN A 242 -10.65 -17.42 -6.66
C GLN A 242 -11.53 -18.60 -6.23
N LYS A 243 -11.88 -18.67 -4.95
CA LYS A 243 -12.72 -19.75 -4.42
C LYS A 243 -14.14 -19.62 -4.96
N LEU A 244 -14.65 -18.38 -5.05
CA LEU A 244 -15.92 -18.06 -5.71
C LEU A 244 -15.91 -18.47 -7.20
N ALA A 245 -14.84 -18.16 -7.93
CA ALA A 245 -14.68 -18.50 -9.33
C ALA A 245 -14.65 -20.02 -9.56
N ILE A 246 -13.90 -20.77 -8.74
CA ILE A 246 -13.82 -22.24 -8.82
C ILE A 246 -15.17 -22.87 -8.46
N ALA A 247 -15.81 -22.44 -7.37
CA ALA A 247 -17.11 -22.94 -6.95
C ALA A 247 -18.17 -22.74 -8.04
N PHE A 248 -18.22 -21.53 -8.63
CA PHE A 248 -19.09 -21.26 -9.76
C PHE A 248 -18.82 -22.17 -10.96
N ALA A 249 -17.55 -22.40 -11.31
CA ALA A 249 -17.20 -23.29 -12.41
C ALA A 249 -17.59 -24.74 -12.15
N LEU A 250 -17.41 -25.24 -10.92
CA LEU A 250 -17.82 -26.59 -10.54
C LEU A 250 -19.33 -26.78 -10.68
N ILE A 251 -20.13 -25.75 -10.39
CA ILE A 251 -21.60 -25.79 -10.57
C ILE A 251 -21.98 -25.75 -12.05
N LYS A 252 -21.35 -24.88 -12.84
CA LYS A 252 -21.80 -24.58 -14.22
C LYS A 252 -21.17 -25.45 -15.30
N THR A 253 -20.17 -26.26 -14.98
CA THR A 253 -19.47 -27.06 -16.00
C THR A 253 -19.55 -28.55 -15.69
N SER A 254 -19.63 -29.38 -16.73
CA SER A 254 -19.70 -30.84 -16.59
C SER A 254 -18.45 -31.41 -15.94
N GLN A 255 -18.61 -32.49 -15.16
CA GLN A 255 -17.50 -33.21 -14.54
C GLN A 255 -16.40 -33.55 -15.57
N GLY A 256 -15.13 -33.43 -15.17
CA GLY A 256 -13.96 -33.67 -16.02
C GLY A 256 -13.64 -32.58 -17.06
N SER A 257 -14.48 -31.55 -17.24
CA SER A 257 -14.13 -30.43 -18.14
C SER A 257 -13.01 -29.55 -17.54
N PRO A 258 -12.18 -28.88 -18.34
CA PRO A 258 -11.16 -27.98 -17.78
C PRO A 258 -11.79 -26.69 -17.24
N ILE A 259 -11.34 -26.22 -16.08
CA ILE A 259 -11.70 -24.90 -15.52
C ILE A 259 -10.64 -23.88 -15.94
N ARG A 260 -11.04 -22.75 -16.52
CA ARG A 260 -10.12 -21.68 -16.92
C ARG A 260 -10.42 -20.39 -16.19
N ILE A 261 -9.43 -19.88 -15.48
CA ILE A 261 -9.52 -18.67 -14.66
C ILE A 261 -8.44 -17.68 -15.09
N VAL A 262 -8.80 -16.42 -15.21
CA VAL A 262 -7.88 -15.30 -15.45
C VAL A 262 -8.04 -14.29 -14.33
N ARG A 263 -6.93 -13.89 -13.73
CA ARG A 263 -6.88 -12.88 -12.65
C ARG A 263 -5.89 -11.78 -12.99
N ASN A 264 -6.13 -10.57 -12.48
CA ASN A 264 -5.27 -9.40 -12.71
C ASN A 264 -4.17 -9.22 -11.65
N VAL A 265 -4.02 -10.18 -10.74
CA VAL A 265 -3.16 -10.10 -9.55
C VAL A 265 -2.41 -11.40 -9.36
N ARG A 266 -1.23 -11.38 -8.73
CA ARG A 266 -0.45 -12.60 -8.44
C ARG A 266 -1.26 -13.52 -7.53
N MET A 267 -1.18 -14.84 -7.75
CA MET A 267 -1.84 -15.81 -6.88
C MET A 267 -1.14 -15.91 -5.52
N CYS A 268 -1.91 -15.88 -4.43
CA CYS A 268 -1.37 -16.08 -3.09
C CYS A 268 -1.12 -17.56 -2.79
N SER A 269 -0.31 -17.85 -1.77
CA SER A 269 0.03 -19.23 -1.37
C SER A 269 -1.19 -20.05 -0.96
N ASP A 270 -2.12 -19.47 -0.19
CA ASP A 270 -3.35 -20.16 0.22
C ASP A 270 -4.18 -20.59 -0.99
N CYS A 271 -4.41 -19.69 -1.94
CA CYS A 271 -5.18 -20.02 -3.13
C CYS A 271 -4.47 -21.00 -4.06
N HIS A 272 -3.13 -20.97 -4.11
CA HIS A 272 -2.35 -21.96 -4.84
C HIS A 272 -2.56 -23.36 -4.23
N THR A 273 -2.36 -23.52 -2.92
CA THR A 273 -2.58 -24.79 -2.21
C THR A 273 -4.03 -25.26 -2.31
N TYR A 274 -4.99 -24.33 -2.15
CA TYR A 274 -6.42 -24.60 -2.29
C TYR A 274 -6.75 -25.16 -3.68
N THR A 275 -6.28 -24.50 -4.74
CA THR A 275 -6.55 -24.92 -6.13
C THR A 275 -5.91 -26.27 -6.44
N LYS A 276 -4.70 -26.51 -5.92
CA LYS A 276 -3.99 -27.79 -6.01
C LYS A 276 -4.85 -28.92 -5.45
N LEU A 277 -5.34 -28.79 -4.22
CA LEU A 277 -6.17 -29.82 -3.59
C LEU A 277 -7.54 -29.96 -4.27
N ILE A 278 -8.18 -28.88 -4.70
CA ILE A 278 -9.45 -28.96 -5.44
C ILE A 278 -9.29 -29.70 -6.78
N SER A 279 -8.17 -29.50 -7.49
CA SER A 279 -7.90 -30.24 -8.74
C SER A 279 -7.90 -31.75 -8.54
N MET A 280 -7.43 -32.21 -7.37
CA MET A 280 -7.41 -33.62 -6.97
C MET A 280 -8.80 -34.10 -6.53
N ILE A 281 -9.43 -33.39 -5.59
CA ILE A 281 -10.71 -33.81 -4.96
C ILE A 281 -11.84 -33.90 -5.98
N TYR A 282 -11.93 -32.94 -6.89
CA TYR A 282 -13.00 -32.86 -7.89
C TYR A 282 -12.61 -33.41 -9.26
N GLU A 283 -11.39 -33.98 -9.38
CA GLU A 283 -10.85 -34.53 -10.63
C GLU A 283 -10.96 -33.53 -11.80
N ARG A 284 -10.43 -32.32 -11.58
CA ARG A 284 -10.50 -31.20 -12.54
C ARG A 284 -9.12 -30.73 -12.94
N ASP A 285 -8.91 -30.60 -14.25
CA ASP A 285 -7.82 -29.80 -14.79
C ASP A 285 -8.17 -28.31 -14.62
N ILE A 286 -7.41 -27.57 -13.80
CA ILE A 286 -7.66 -26.14 -13.55
C ILE A 286 -6.48 -25.32 -14.07
N VAL A 287 -6.75 -24.39 -14.99
CA VAL A 287 -5.75 -23.47 -15.54
C VAL A 287 -6.03 -22.07 -15.01
N VAL A 288 -5.07 -21.53 -14.26
CA VAL A 288 -5.14 -20.17 -13.72
C VAL A 288 -4.05 -19.33 -14.37
N ARG A 289 -4.44 -18.28 -15.09
CA ARG A 289 -3.53 -17.24 -15.57
C ARG A 289 -3.52 -16.10 -14.57
N ASP A 290 -2.40 -15.89 -13.90
CA ASP A 290 -2.18 -14.71 -13.07
C ASP A 290 -1.35 -13.65 -13.81
N ARG A 291 -0.95 -12.58 -13.10
CA ARG A 291 -0.16 -11.48 -13.69
C ARG A 291 1.23 -11.94 -14.16
N ASN A 292 1.79 -12.98 -13.54
CA ASN A 292 3.18 -13.38 -13.72
C ASN A 292 3.31 -14.59 -14.66
N GLN A 293 2.39 -15.55 -14.57
CA GLN A 293 2.50 -16.81 -15.30
C GLN A 293 1.18 -17.59 -15.40
N PHE A 294 1.26 -18.75 -16.07
CA PHE A 294 0.20 -19.75 -16.09
C PHE A 294 0.49 -20.85 -15.06
N HIS A 295 -0.54 -21.19 -14.31
CA HIS A 295 -0.55 -22.31 -13.37
C HIS A 295 -1.49 -23.37 -13.93
N HIS A 296 -0.97 -24.57 -14.17
CA HIS A 296 -1.75 -25.73 -14.56
C HIS A 296 -1.82 -26.66 -13.37
N PHE A 297 -3.00 -26.74 -12.78
CA PHE A 297 -3.30 -27.62 -11.65
C PHE A 297 -3.95 -28.90 -12.13
N LYS A 298 -3.37 -30.03 -11.72
CA LYS A 298 -3.85 -31.36 -12.06
C LYS A 298 -3.39 -32.36 -11.02
N ASP A 299 -4.28 -33.24 -10.57
CA ASP A 299 -4.00 -34.35 -9.65
C ASP A 299 -3.21 -33.92 -8.41
N GLY A 300 -3.54 -32.76 -7.84
CA GLY A 300 -2.86 -32.28 -6.63
C GLY A 300 -1.47 -31.71 -6.90
N THR A 301 -1.14 -31.35 -8.14
CA THR A 301 0.14 -30.74 -8.52
C THR A 301 -0.07 -29.46 -9.33
N CYS A 302 0.96 -28.61 -9.40
CA CYS A 302 0.96 -27.40 -10.22
C CYS A 302 2.21 -27.36 -11.13
N SER A 303 2.06 -26.86 -12.36
CA SER A 303 3.16 -26.71 -13.32
C SER A 303 4.34 -25.85 -12.83
N CYS A 304 4.13 -24.96 -11.85
CA CYS A 304 5.19 -24.13 -11.27
C CYS A 304 6.12 -24.88 -10.29
N LYS A 305 5.79 -26.13 -9.92
CA LYS A 305 6.55 -26.96 -8.96
C LYS A 305 6.81 -26.27 -7.62
N ASP A 306 5.86 -25.46 -7.20
CA ASP A 306 5.93 -24.65 -6.00
C ASP A 306 6.98 -23.50 -6.00
N TYR A 307 7.51 -23.15 -7.18
CA TYR A 307 8.33 -21.96 -7.43
C TYR A 307 7.48 -20.93 -8.19
N TRP A 308 6.78 -20.03 -7.47
CA TRP A 308 5.91 -19.00 -8.06
C TRP A 308 6.04 -17.63 -7.41
#